data_AF-A0A157ZUA3-F1
#
_entry.id   AF-A0A157ZUA3-F1
#
_cell.length_a   1.000
_cell.length_b   1.000
_cell.length_c   1.000
_cell.angle_alpha   90.00
_cell.angle_beta   90.00
_cell.angle_gamma   90.00
#
_symmetry.space_group_name_H-M   'P 1'
#
loop_
_entity.id
_entity.type
_entity.pdbx_description
1 polymer ?
#
loop_
_entity_poly.entity_id
_entity_poly.type
_entity_poly.pdbx_seq_one_letter_code
_entity_poly.pdbx_strand_id
1 'polypeptide(L)'
;MAAHLRDDDRPLPSWTTRCVNCHVGTSTAAAFAPPLTHDSLLGATRRRGGPISHYDATAFCRAVKDGIDPAGVLLRKSMPRYQIADAECAALWQFVVGQ
;
A
#
# COMPACT_ATOMS: atom_id res chain seq x y z
N MET A 1 -8.25 12.66 -1.40
CA MET A 1 -8.42 11.73 -0.27
C MET A 1 -7.82 12.31 1.00
N ALA A 2 -8.49 12.16 2.14
CA ALA A 2 -7.87 12.36 3.44
C ALA A 2 -7.14 11.09 3.88
N ALA A 3 -6.09 11.22 4.68
CA ALA A 3 -5.40 10.09 5.28
C ALA A 3 -4.91 10.41 6.68
N HIS A 4 -4.71 9.37 7.49
CA HIS A 4 -4.24 9.47 8.87
C HIS A 4 -3.24 8.34 9.14
N LEU A 5 -2.43 8.46 10.19
CA LEU A 5 -1.54 7.37 10.59
C LEU A 5 -2.26 6.45 11.57
N ARG A 6 -1.84 5.19 11.63
CA ARG A 6 -2.35 4.29 12.67
C ARG A 6 -2.07 4.88 14.05
N ASP A 7 -3.10 4.90 14.90
CA ASP A 7 -3.08 5.49 16.25
C ASP A 7 -2.91 7.02 16.29
N ASP A 8 -3.17 7.72 15.18
CA ASP A 8 -3.20 9.18 15.10
C ASP A 8 -4.23 9.63 14.06
N ASP A 9 -5.45 9.93 14.52
CA ASP A 9 -6.60 10.25 13.66
C ASP A 9 -6.56 11.66 13.07
N ARG A 10 -5.47 12.42 13.30
CA ARG A 10 -5.31 13.74 12.70
C ARG A 10 -5.12 13.59 11.19
N PRO A 11 -5.88 14.34 10.37
CA PRO A 11 -5.70 14.31 8.94
C PRO A 11 -4.31 14.82 8.59
N LEU A 12 -3.60 14.06 7.77
CA LEU A 12 -2.33 14.45 7.20
C LEU A 12 -2.53 15.44 6.05
N PRO A 13 -1.62 16.41 5.89
CA PRO A 13 -1.62 17.27 4.70
C PRO A 13 -1.48 16.45 3.41
N SER A 14 -2.26 16.78 2.38
CA SER A 14 -2.30 16.02 1.12
C SER A 14 -0.95 15.90 0.40
N TRP A 15 -0.04 16.84 0.61
CA TRP A 15 1.29 16.83 0.00
C TRP A 15 2.24 15.80 0.63
N THR A 16 2.02 15.40 1.88
CA THR A 16 2.83 14.37 2.56
C THR A 16 2.37 12.96 2.23
N THR A 17 1.11 12.79 1.83
CA THR A 17 0.45 11.49 1.62
C THR A 17 0.45 11.02 0.16
N ARG A 18 1.32 11.56 -0.69
CA ARG A 18 1.46 11.05 -2.06
C ARG A 18 2.20 9.71 -2.02
N CYS A 19 1.68 8.67 -2.66
CA CYS A 19 2.27 7.33 -2.65
C CYS A 19 3.76 7.34 -3.02
N VAL A 20 4.10 8.16 -4.02
CA VAL A 20 5.47 8.32 -4.53
C VAL A 20 6.45 8.84 -3.48
N ASN A 21 6.01 9.52 -2.43
CA ASN A 21 6.91 10.02 -1.38
C ASN A 21 7.58 8.88 -0.59
N CYS A 22 6.93 7.70 -0.52
CA CYS A 22 7.41 6.55 0.24
C CYS A 22 7.82 5.37 -0.66
N HIS A 23 7.12 5.19 -1.78
CA HIS A 23 7.25 4.04 -2.67
C HIS A 23 8.16 4.31 -3.87
N VAL A 24 9.14 5.20 -3.74
CA VAL A 24 10.17 5.40 -4.77
C VAL A 24 10.96 4.11 -5.00
N GLY A 25 11.06 3.68 -6.26
CA GLY A 25 11.96 2.59 -6.65
C GLY A 25 13.40 3.07 -6.60
N THR A 26 14.09 2.84 -5.48
CA THR A 26 15.51 3.19 -5.34
C THR A 26 16.39 1.99 -5.66
N SER A 27 17.36 2.15 -6.55
CA SER A 27 18.28 1.07 -6.95
C SER A 27 19.45 0.85 -5.99
N THR A 28 19.71 1.76 -5.04
CA THR A 28 20.98 1.79 -4.28
C THR A 28 20.85 1.88 -2.75
N ALA A 29 19.65 2.17 -2.21
CA ALA A 29 19.41 2.25 -0.76
C ALA A 29 18.28 1.31 -0.32
N ALA A 30 18.24 0.94 0.96
CA ALA A 30 17.11 0.23 1.54
C ALA A 30 15.86 1.11 1.42
N ALA A 31 14.93 0.72 0.54
CA ALA A 31 13.73 1.50 0.28
C ALA A 31 12.90 1.65 1.55
N PHE A 32 12.38 2.87 1.78
CA PHE A 32 11.53 3.17 2.93
C PHE A 32 10.24 2.34 2.93
N ALA A 33 9.65 2.16 1.73
CA ALA A 33 8.55 1.24 1.48
C ALA A 33 8.86 0.39 0.23
N PRO A 34 8.22 -0.79 0.08
CA PRO A 34 8.36 -1.59 -1.13
C PRO A 34 7.93 -0.79 -2.37
N PRO A 35 8.58 -0.95 -3.53
CA PRO A 35 8.13 -0.27 -4.75
C PRO A 35 6.70 -0.69 -5.11
N LEU A 36 5.93 0.18 -5.76
CA LEU A 36 4.61 -0.14 -6.33
C LEU A 36 4.78 -0.50 -7.81
N THR A 37 5.36 -1.65 -8.09
CA THR A 37 5.51 -2.19 -9.44
C THR A 37 4.56 -3.37 -9.63
N HIS A 38 4.28 -3.70 -10.89
CA HIS A 38 3.51 -4.90 -11.25
C HIS A 38 4.06 -6.15 -10.52
N ASP A 39 5.38 -6.36 -10.58
CA ASP A 39 6.03 -7.53 -9.97
C ASP A 39 5.97 -7.53 -8.44
N SER A 40 6.05 -6.37 -7.78
CA SER A 40 6.00 -6.32 -6.32
C SER A 40 4.59 -6.53 -5.76
N LEU A 41 3.55 -6.19 -6.54
CA LEU A 41 2.16 -6.34 -6.16
C LEU A 41 1.64 -7.75 -6.50
N LEU A 42 1.86 -8.20 -7.74
CA LEU A 42 1.32 -9.47 -8.25
C LEU A 42 2.24 -10.66 -8.01
N GLY A 43 3.52 -10.40 -7.71
CA GLY A 43 4.48 -11.44 -7.36
C GLY A 43 4.08 -12.19 -6.09
N ALA A 44 4.14 -13.52 -6.16
CA ALA A 44 3.93 -14.39 -5.02
C ALA A 44 4.97 -14.12 -3.92
N THR A 45 4.53 -13.57 -2.79
CA THR A 45 5.37 -13.37 -1.61
C THR A 45 5.18 -14.50 -0.61
N ARG A 46 6.30 -15.08 -0.16
CA ARG A 46 6.34 -16.06 0.94
C ARG A 46 7.14 -15.46 2.10
N ARG A 47 6.48 -15.11 3.21
CA ARG A 47 7.19 -14.74 4.44
C ARG A 47 7.38 -15.96 5.33
N ARG A 48 8.65 -16.30 5.65
CA ARG A 48 9.05 -17.22 6.74
C ARG A 48 8.20 -18.51 6.87
N GLY A 49 7.98 -19.21 5.77
CA GLY A 49 7.23 -20.47 5.75
C GLY A 49 5.71 -20.33 5.87
N GLY A 50 5.17 -19.11 5.92
CA GLY A 50 3.75 -18.84 5.82
C GLY A 50 3.19 -19.10 4.41
N PRO A 51 1.85 -19.09 4.25
CA PRO A 51 1.21 -19.28 2.96
C PRO A 51 1.66 -18.21 1.96
N ILE A 52 1.69 -18.59 0.68
CA ILE A 52 1.95 -17.65 -0.41
C ILE A 52 0.78 -16.66 -0.44
N SER A 53 1.10 -15.37 -0.46
CA SER A 53 0.13 -14.29 -0.63
C SER A 53 0.57 -13.35 -1.73
N HIS A 54 -0.36 -12.88 -2.53
CA HIS A 54 -0.18 -11.83 -3.54
C HIS A 54 -1.28 -10.79 -3.37
N TYR A 55 -1.07 -9.58 -3.90
CA TYR A 55 -2.15 -8.61 -3.96
C TYR A 55 -3.11 -8.96 -5.10
N ASP A 56 -4.40 -8.92 -4.79
CA ASP A 56 -5.47 -8.63 -5.75
C ASP A 56 -6.06 -7.24 -5.45
N ALA A 57 -7.06 -6.81 -6.23
CA ALA A 57 -7.71 -5.52 -6.02
C ALA A 57 -8.30 -5.38 -4.60
N THR A 58 -8.87 -6.46 -4.05
CA THR A 58 -9.51 -6.45 -2.72
C THR A 58 -8.47 -6.29 -1.62
N ALA A 59 -7.40 -7.09 -1.66
CA ALA A 59 -6.31 -7.04 -0.71
C ALA A 59 -5.52 -5.72 -0.82
N PHE A 60 -5.39 -5.17 -2.02
CA PHE A 60 -4.80 -3.84 -2.23
C PHE A 60 -5.65 -2.76 -1.55
N CYS A 61 -6.96 -2.76 -1.78
CA CYS A 61 -7.84 -1.79 -1.14
C CYS A 61 -7.87 -1.92 0.38
N ARG A 62 -7.82 -3.15 0.91
CA ARG A 62 -7.65 -3.39 2.36
C ARG A 62 -6.33 -2.81 2.88
N ALA A 63 -5.23 -2.97 2.14
CA ALA A 63 -3.95 -2.39 2.52
C ALA A 63 -3.98 -0.85 2.54
N VAL A 64 -4.64 -0.23 1.56
CA VAL A 64 -4.76 1.24 1.46
C VAL A 64 -5.70 1.83 2.53
N LYS A 65 -6.83 1.16 2.81
CA LYS A 65 -7.83 1.65 3.76
C LYS A 65 -7.48 1.33 5.20
N ASP A 66 -7.10 0.07 5.45
CA ASP A 66 -6.98 -0.47 6.82
C ASP A 66 -5.52 -0.65 7.25
N GLY A 67 -4.58 -0.59 6.31
CA GLY A 67 -3.17 -0.84 6.57
C GLY A 67 -2.88 -2.32 6.83
N ILE A 68 -3.57 -3.23 6.15
CA ILE A 68 -3.41 -4.69 6.32
C ILE A 68 -3.01 -5.33 4.98
N ASP A 69 -1.86 -6.01 4.96
CA ASP A 69 -1.33 -6.69 3.77
C ASP A 69 -2.13 -7.96 3.41
N PRO A 70 -1.89 -8.62 2.26
CA PRO A 70 -2.64 -9.80 1.83
C PRO A 70 -2.53 -10.98 2.78
N ALA A 71 -1.42 -11.08 3.53
CA ALA A 71 -1.22 -12.10 4.55
C ALA A 71 -1.90 -11.78 5.89
N GLY A 72 -2.65 -10.67 5.98
CA GLY A 72 -3.34 -10.24 7.20
C GLY A 72 -2.43 -9.51 8.19
N VAL A 73 -1.23 -9.10 7.76
CA VAL A 73 -0.27 -8.43 8.64
C VAL A 73 -0.49 -6.92 8.60
N LEU A 74 -0.48 -6.28 9.77
CA LEU A 74 -0.52 -4.83 9.90
C LEU A 74 0.75 -4.21 9.30
N LEU A 75 0.54 -3.27 8.39
CA LEU A 75 1.59 -2.45 7.80
C LEU A 75 2.22 -1.52 8.86
N ARG A 76 3.40 -1.00 8.53
CA ARG A 76 4.13 -0.07 9.40
C ARG A 76 3.23 1.13 9.72
N LYS A 77 3.34 1.67 10.94
CA LYS A 77 2.60 2.88 11.38
C LYS A 77 2.76 4.07 10.43
N SER A 78 3.90 4.15 9.74
CA SER A 78 4.19 5.19 8.75
C SER A 78 3.43 5.05 7.43
N MET A 79 2.76 3.93 7.16
CA MET A 79 1.88 3.79 6.01
C MET A 79 0.54 4.46 6.33
N PRO A 80 0.13 5.52 5.60
CA PRO A 80 -1.13 6.19 5.86
C PRO A 80 -2.33 5.29 5.52
N ARG A 81 -3.41 5.44 6.28
CA ARG A 81 -4.73 4.88 6.00
C ARG A 81 -5.57 5.91 5.28
N TYR A 82 -6.04 5.59 4.08
CA TYR A 82 -6.74 6.53 3.22
C TYR A 82 -8.25 6.37 3.35
N GLN A 83 -8.95 7.49 3.50
CA GLN A 83 -10.37 7.57 3.24
C GLN A 83 -10.56 7.68 1.72
N ILE A 84 -10.86 6.54 1.11
CA ILE A 84 -10.99 6.36 -0.35
C ILE A 84 -12.23 5.51 -0.65
N ALA A 85 -13.02 5.93 -1.64
CA ALA A 85 -14.18 5.15 -2.08
C ALA A 85 -13.74 3.87 -2.81
N ASP A 86 -14.59 2.85 -2.86
CA ASP A 86 -14.28 1.59 -3.55
C ASP A 86 -13.93 1.80 -5.03
N ALA A 87 -14.71 2.63 -5.73
CA ALA A 87 -14.46 2.93 -7.14
C ALA A 87 -13.12 3.65 -7.37
N GLU A 88 -12.77 4.60 -6.51
CA GLU A 88 -11.48 5.31 -6.57
C GLU A 88 -10.31 4.37 -6.28
N CYS A 89 -10.49 3.44 -5.33
CA CYS A 89 -9.47 2.46 -5.00
C CYS A 89 -9.27 1.44 -6.14
N ALA A 90 -10.34 1.02 -6.81
CA ALA A 90 -10.26 0.17 -7.99
C ALA A 90 -9.51 0.86 -9.14
N ALA A 91 -9.77 2.15 -9.38
CA ALA A 91 -9.03 2.93 -10.37
C ALA A 91 -7.55 3.09 -9.99
N LEU A 92 -7.24 3.31 -8.70
CA LEU A 92 -5.87 3.36 -8.20
C LEU A 92 -5.15 2.03 -8.41
N TRP A 93 -5.83 0.91 -8.15
CA TRP A 93 -5.29 -0.43 -8.40
C TRP A 93 -4.89 -0.61 -9.86
N GLN A 94 -5.80 -0.31 -10.80
CA GLN A 94 -5.52 -0.37 -12.24
C GLN A 94 -4.30 0.48 -12.62
N PHE A 95 -4.26 1.73 -12.14
CA PHE A 95 -3.13 2.62 -12.37
C PHE A 95 -1.79 2.05 -11.88
N VAL A 96 -1.73 1.49 -10.67
CA VAL A 96 -0.44 1.00 -10.11
C VAL A 96 0.02 -0.32 -10.71
N VAL A 97 -0.89 -1.17 -11.20
CA VAL A 97 -0.52 -2.41 -11.89
C VAL A 97 -0.31 -2.21 -13.39
N GLY A 98 -0.59 -1.02 -13.92
CA GLY A 98 -0.39 -0.68 -15.33
C GLY A 98 -1.47 -1.26 -16.27
N GLN A 99 -2.72 -1.34 -15.78
CA GLN A 99 -3.90 -1.75 -16.56
C GLN A 99 -4.80 -0.56 -16.89
#